data_AF-A0A131Z8J0-F1
#
_entry.id   AF-A0A131Z8J0-F1
#
_cell.length_a   1.000
_cell.length_b   1.000
_cell.length_c   1.000
_cell.angle_alpha   90.00
_cell.angle_beta   90.00
_cell.angle_gamma   90.00
#
_symmetry.space_group_name_H-M   'P 1'
#
loop_
_entity.id
_entity.type
_entity.pdbx_description
1 polymer ?
#
loop_
_entity_poly.entity_id
_entity_poly.type
_entity_poly.pdbx_seq_one_letter_code
_entity_poly.pdbx_strand_id
1 'polypeptide(L)'
;LGTTIRASVHIKIPKLSTNMSKLEEIAAKYELQIRGTRGEHTASEGGVYDVSNKRRLGLTEYDAVRTMQDGILELIKLEKAA
;
A
#
# COMPACT_ATOMS: atom_id res chain seq x y z
N LEU A 1 -16.71 -2.35 7.62
CA LEU A 1 -17.64 -3.50 7.52
C LEU A 1 -16.86 -4.72 7.03
N GLY A 2 -17.32 -5.94 7.31
CA GLY A 2 -16.56 -7.17 7.04
C GLY A 2 -15.49 -7.41 8.10
N THR A 3 -14.27 -7.79 7.69
CA THR A 3 -13.12 -8.06 8.59
C THR A 3 -12.74 -6.85 9.44
N THR A 4 -13.06 -5.64 8.97
CA THR A 4 -12.63 -4.34 9.52
C THR A 4 -11.12 -4.09 9.52
N ILE A 5 -10.31 -5.11 9.20
CA ILE A 5 -8.86 -5.08 9.24
C ILE A 5 -8.29 -4.10 8.21
N ARG A 6 -7.35 -3.27 8.69
CA ARG A 6 -6.41 -2.51 7.86
C ARG A 6 -4.99 -2.91 8.29
N ALA A 7 -4.42 -3.87 7.60
CA ALA A 7 -3.01 -4.18 7.74
C ALA A 7 -2.23 -3.14 6.94
N SER A 8 -1.20 -2.53 7.55
CA SER A 8 -0.42 -1.51 6.87
C SER A 8 1.04 -1.50 7.31
N VAL A 9 1.88 -0.91 6.46
CA VAL A 9 3.29 -0.66 6.73
C VAL A 9 3.63 0.78 6.39
N HIS A 10 4.57 1.35 7.16
CA HIS A 10 5.32 2.52 6.72
C HIS A 10 6.50 2.04 5.88
N ILE A 11 6.49 2.38 4.60
CA ILE A 11 7.53 1.97 3.66
C ILE A 11 8.10 3.17 2.93
N LYS A 12 9.42 3.16 2.75
CA LYS A 12 10.14 4.15 1.94
C LYS A 12 10.30 3.61 0.53
N ILE A 13 9.78 4.33 -0.46
CA ILE A 13 9.76 3.93 -1.89
C ILE A 13 10.20 5.10 -2.78
N PRO A 14 11.43 5.60 -2.60
CA PRO A 14 11.87 6.89 -3.14
C PRO A 14 11.89 6.95 -4.68
N LYS A 15 12.09 5.84 -5.37
CA LYS A 15 12.13 5.81 -6.85
C LYS A 15 10.74 5.77 -7.43
N LEU A 16 9.88 4.85 -7.00
CA LEU A 16 8.50 4.76 -7.47
C LEU A 16 7.68 5.98 -7.07
N SER A 17 7.96 6.60 -5.92
CA SER A 17 7.28 7.82 -5.49
C SER A 17 7.56 9.05 -6.35
N THR A 18 8.59 9.03 -7.22
CA THR A 18 8.82 10.12 -8.18
C THR A 18 7.69 10.28 -9.18
N ASN A 19 6.94 9.20 -9.45
CA ASN A 19 5.74 9.22 -10.27
C ASN A 19 4.57 8.63 -9.49
N MET A 20 3.88 9.50 -8.76
CA MET A 20 2.79 9.12 -7.86
C MET A 20 1.63 8.44 -8.61
N SER A 21 1.32 8.87 -9.83
CA SER A 21 0.27 8.25 -10.66
C SER A 21 0.60 6.80 -10.99
N LYS A 22 1.87 6.50 -11.35
CA LYS A 22 2.32 5.14 -11.61
C LYS A 22 2.31 4.28 -10.34
N LEU A 23 2.73 4.86 -9.21
CA LEU A 23 2.71 4.17 -7.93
C LEU A 23 1.27 3.84 -7.47
N GLU A 24 0.32 4.74 -7.67
CA GLU A 24 -1.11 4.47 -7.43
C GLU A 24 -1.66 3.40 -8.37
N GLU A 25 -1.28 3.41 -9.65
CA GLU A 25 -1.70 2.39 -10.61
C GLU A 25 -1.19 0.99 -10.21
N ILE A 26 0.08 0.89 -9.78
CA ILE A 26 0.67 -0.36 -9.29
C ILE A 26 -0.07 -0.82 -8.02
N ALA A 27 -0.25 0.08 -7.04
CA ALA A 27 -0.95 -0.26 -5.81
C ALA A 27 -2.40 -0.72 -6.05
N ALA A 28 -3.11 -0.08 -7.00
CA ALA A 28 -4.47 -0.46 -7.36
C ALA A 28 -4.55 -1.89 -7.93
N LYS A 29 -3.54 -2.35 -8.69
CA LYS A 29 -3.47 -3.73 -9.22
C LYS A 29 -3.42 -4.78 -8.10
N TYR A 30 -2.86 -4.42 -6.95
CA TYR A 30 -2.75 -5.29 -5.76
C TYR A 30 -3.82 -5.00 -4.70
N GLU A 31 -4.88 -4.27 -5.05
CA GLU A 31 -5.93 -3.86 -4.10
C GLU A 31 -5.39 -3.11 -2.87
N LEU A 32 -4.30 -2.36 -3.04
CA LEU A 32 -3.68 -1.54 -2.00
C LEU A 32 -4.18 -0.10 -2.04
N GLN A 33 -4.12 0.56 -0.89
CA GLN A 33 -4.34 1.99 -0.72
C GLN A 33 -3.07 2.64 -0.16
N ILE A 34 -2.66 3.74 -0.78
CA ILE A 34 -1.54 4.59 -0.36
C ILE A 34 -2.08 5.79 0.40
N ARG A 35 -1.48 6.09 1.54
CA ARG A 35 -1.76 7.27 2.37
C ARG A 35 -0.45 7.96 2.75
N GLY A 36 -0.54 9.23 3.14
CA GLY A 36 0.60 9.94 3.70
C GLY A 36 1.04 9.35 5.04
N THR A 37 2.20 9.80 5.51
CA THR A 37 2.87 9.24 6.70
C THR A 37 2.06 9.40 7.99
N ARG A 38 1.14 10.37 8.02
CA ARG A 38 0.27 10.64 9.17
C ARG A 38 -1.16 10.16 8.96
N GLY A 39 -1.38 9.29 7.96
CA GLY A 39 -2.67 8.69 7.65
C GLY A 39 -3.43 9.41 6.54
N GLU A 40 -4.75 9.26 6.55
CA GLU A 40 -5.63 9.74 5.48
C GLU A 40 -5.53 11.26 5.30
N HIS A 41 -5.48 11.72 4.05
CA HIS A 41 -5.38 13.14 3.67
C HIS A 41 -4.12 13.89 4.13
N THR A 42 -3.05 13.17 4.49
CA THR A 42 -1.76 13.77 4.84
C THR A 42 -0.75 13.59 3.71
N ALA A 43 0.25 14.48 3.63
CA ALA A 43 1.36 14.33 2.72
C ALA A 43 2.33 13.23 3.20
N SER A 44 3.12 12.68 2.29
CA SER A 44 4.27 11.84 2.64
C SER A 44 5.41 12.70 3.17
N GLU A 45 5.94 12.36 4.34
CA GLU A 45 7.13 12.96 4.92
C GLU A 45 8.35 12.06 4.57
N GLY A 46 9.37 12.64 3.92
CA GLY A 46 10.62 11.92 3.62
C GLY A 46 10.50 10.72 2.65
N GLY A 47 9.48 10.71 1.79
CA GLY A 47 9.22 9.60 0.85
C GLY A 47 8.71 8.33 1.54
N VAL A 48 8.14 8.47 2.74
CA VAL A 48 7.52 7.40 3.51
C VAL A 48 6.01 7.43 3.30
N TYR A 49 5.44 6.27 2.98
CA TYR A 49 4.02 6.10 2.72
C TYR A 49 3.43 5.04 3.64
N ASP A 50 2.18 5.26 4.06
CA ASP A 50 1.35 4.25 4.72
C ASP A 50 0.61 3.47 3.63
N VAL A 51 1.01 2.21 3.42
CA VAL A 51 0.44 1.35 2.38
C VAL A 51 -0.32 0.20 3.04
N SER A 52 -1.57 0.01 2.64
CA SER A 52 -2.50 -0.93 3.30
C SER A 52 -3.45 -1.64 2.35
N ASN A 53 -4.03 -2.76 2.77
CA ASN A 53 -5.11 -3.40 2.01
C ASN A 53 -6.35 -2.48 1.94
N LYS A 54 -6.88 -2.28 0.74
CA LYS A 54 -8.07 -1.45 0.51
C LYS A 54 -9.36 -2.19 0.86
N ARG A 55 -9.47 -3.46 0.45
CA ARG A 55 -10.68 -4.26 0.62
C ARG A 55 -10.79 -4.83 2.04
N ARG A 56 -12.01 -4.80 2.58
CA ARG A 56 -12.33 -5.28 3.95
C ARG A 56 -13.61 -6.11 4.04
N LEU A 57 -14.43 -6.13 2.99
CA LEU A 57 -15.68 -6.88 2.92
C LEU A 57 -15.58 -7.94 1.82
N GLY A 58 -16.17 -9.12 2.05
CA GLY A 58 -16.12 -10.23 1.10
C GLY A 58 -14.77 -10.93 1.03
N LEU A 59 -14.05 -11.02 2.16
CA LEU A 59 -12.80 -11.76 2.34
C LEU A 59 -12.60 -12.13 3.80
N THR A 60 -11.75 -13.11 4.08
CA THR A 60 -11.35 -13.45 5.45
C THR A 60 -10.27 -12.51 5.98
N GLU A 61 -10.03 -12.51 7.29
CA GLU A 61 -8.94 -11.77 7.92
C GLU A 61 -7.58 -12.19 7.36
N TYR A 62 -7.41 -13.49 7.11
CA TYR A 62 -6.22 -14.04 6.48
C TYR A 62 -6.00 -13.45 5.09
N ASP A 63 -7.03 -13.45 4.25
CA ASP A 63 -6.95 -12.89 2.90
C ASP A 63 -6.64 -11.39 2.94
N ALA A 64 -7.23 -10.64 3.88
CA ALA A 64 -6.98 -9.20 4.02
C ALA A 64 -5.50 -8.90 4.31
N VAL A 65 -4.88 -9.66 5.22
CA VAL A 65 -3.46 -9.52 5.55
C VAL A 65 -2.58 -10.02 4.39
N ARG A 66 -2.96 -11.12 3.74
CA ARG A 66 -2.24 -11.70 2.62
C ARG A 66 -2.20 -10.77 1.41
N THR A 67 -3.32 -10.11 1.07
CA THR A 67 -3.36 -9.07 0.02
C THR A 67 -2.35 -7.95 0.31
N MET A 68 -2.26 -7.49 1.56
CA MET A 68 -1.26 -6.51 1.96
C MET A 68 0.17 -7.05 1.78
N GLN A 69 0.44 -8.26 2.29
CA GLN A 69 1.75 -8.89 2.20
C GLN A 69 2.22 -9.04 0.75
N ASP A 70 1.40 -9.64 -0.11
CA ASP A 70 1.74 -9.93 -1.49
C ASP A 70 1.99 -8.65 -2.28
N GLY A 71 1.13 -7.63 -2.10
CA GLY A 71 1.30 -6.34 -2.76
C GLY A 71 2.55 -5.56 -2.27
N ILE A 72 2.87 -5.62 -0.98
CA ILE A 72 4.10 -4.99 -0.46
C ILE A 72 5.35 -5.67 -0.97
N LEU A 73 5.38 -7.02 -1.01
CA LEU A 73 6.52 -7.75 -1.55
C LEU A 73 6.78 -7.39 -3.01
N GLU A 74 5.72 -7.20 -3.80
CA GLU A 74 5.87 -6.79 -5.19
C GLU A 74 6.31 -5.33 -5.33
N LEU A 75 5.76 -4.41 -4.54
CA LEU A 75 6.23 -3.02 -4.49
C LEU A 75 7.72 -2.93 -4.19
N ILE A 76 8.22 -3.74 -3.24
CA ILE A 76 9.65 -3.82 -2.92
C ILE A 76 10.47 -4.31 -4.11
N LYS A 77 9.99 -5.31 -4.86
CA LYS A 77 10.70 -5.80 -6.06
C LYS A 77 10.76 -4.72 -7.14
N LEU A 78 9.64 -4.04 -7.40
CA LEU A 78 9.55 -2.97 -8.40
C LEU A 78 10.44 -1.77 -8.02
N GLU A 79 10.48 -1.40 -6.75
CA GLU A 79 11.36 -0.32 -6.25
C GLU A 79 12.85 -0.68 -6.40
N LYS A 80 13.21 -1.95 -6.21
CA LYS A 80 14.60 -2.41 -6.43
C LYS A 80 14.99 -2.41 -7.91
N ALA A 81 14.03 -2.64 -8.80
CA ALA A 81 14.24 -2.68 -10.25
C ALA A 81 14.14 -1.31 -10.95
N ALA A 82 13.48 -0.33 -10.31
CA ALA A 82 13.45 1.07 -10.73
C ALA A 82 14.81 1.75 -10.51
#